data_AF-A0A328VJG3-F1
#
_entry.id   AF-A0A328VJG3-F1
#
_cell.length_a   1.000
_cell.length_b   1.000
_cell.length_c   1.000
_cell.angle_alpha   90.00
_cell.angle_beta   90.00
_cell.angle_gamma   90.00
#
_symmetry.space_group_name_H-M   'P 1'
#
loop_
_entity.id
_entity.type
_entity.pdbx_description
1 polymer ?
#
loop_
_entity_poly.entity_id
_entity_poly.type
_entity_poly.pdbx_seq_one_letter_code
_entity_poly.pdbx_strand_id
1 'polypeptide(L)'
;MYLTLREQEKLLIVVAAELARKRRARGLKLNYPEAVALLAAEMMEAARDGRSVAEIMTLGTTVLTRDDVMEGVPEMIQEVQIEATFPDGTKLVTVHDPIR
;
A
#
# COMPACT_ATOMS: atom_id res chain seq x y z
N MET A 1 9.34 23.27 -0.37
CA MET A 1 9.90 21.91 -0.24
C MET A 1 10.85 21.68 -1.40
N TYR A 2 11.97 21.00 -1.18
CA TYR A 2 12.89 20.58 -2.23
C TYR A 2 12.74 19.06 -2.41
N LEU A 3 11.66 18.66 -3.07
CA LEU A 3 11.33 17.26 -3.24
C LEU A 3 12.20 16.63 -4.32
N THR A 4 12.92 15.58 -3.95
CA THR A 4 13.56 14.67 -4.90
C THR A 4 12.52 14.01 -5.80
N LEU A 5 12.93 13.51 -6.96
CA LEU A 5 12.03 12.79 -7.88
C LEU A 5 11.33 11.62 -7.19
N ARG A 6 12.07 10.87 -6.36
CA ARG A 6 11.53 9.74 -5.59
C ARG A 6 10.45 10.16 -4.59
N GLU A 7 10.61 11.32 -3.95
CA GLU A 7 9.57 11.85 -3.05
C GLU A 7 8.34 12.28 -3.82
N GLN A 8 8.50 12.85 -5.02
CA GLN A 8 7.37 13.20 -5.90
C GLN A 8 6.63 11.94 -6.38
N GLU A 9 7.34 10.88 -6.75
CA GLU A 9 6.74 9.59 -7.13
C GLU A 9 5.93 8.98 -5.98
N LYS A 10 6.45 9.04 -4.74
CA LYS A 10 5.70 8.58 -3.55
C LYS A 10 4.42 9.39 -3.31
N LEU A 11 4.41 10.68 -3.63
CA LEU A 11 3.17 11.48 -3.56
C LEU A 11 2.12 10.99 -4.58
N LEU A 12 2.53 10.52 -5.76
CA LEU A 12 1.58 9.95 -6.73
C LEU A 12 0.91 8.68 -6.19
N ILE A 13 1.62 7.85 -5.41
CA ILE A 13 1.03 6.69 -4.73
C ILE A 13 -0.08 7.14 -3.77
N VAL A 14 0.17 8.20 -2.98
CA VAL A 14 -0.84 8.75 -2.05
C VAL A 14 -2.07 9.25 -2.81
N VAL A 15 -1.88 9.96 -3.93
CA VAL A 15 -3.00 10.45 -4.75
C VAL A 15 -3.81 9.29 -5.33
N ALA A 16 -3.14 8.24 -5.82
CA ALA A 16 -3.80 7.04 -6.35
C ALA A 16 -4.56 6.28 -5.25
N ALA A 17 -3.97 6.13 -4.06
CA ALA A 17 -4.59 5.50 -2.90
C ALA A 17 -5.83 6.27 -2.43
N GLU A 18 -5.76 7.60 -2.37
CA GLU A 18 -6.91 8.45 -2.03
C GLU A 18 -8.06 8.31 -3.04
N LEU A 19 -7.75 8.22 -4.33
CA LEU A 19 -8.74 7.94 -5.35
C LEU A 19 -9.37 6.54 -5.17
N ALA A 20 -8.56 5.53 -4.85
CA ALA A 20 -9.02 4.17 -4.55
C ALA A 20 -9.91 4.13 -3.30
N ARG A 21 -9.53 4.79 -2.20
CA ARG A 21 -10.35 4.93 -0.97
C ARG A 21 -11.72 5.52 -1.29
N LYS A 22 -11.76 6.59 -2.10
CA LYS A 22 -13.02 7.21 -2.56
C LYS A 22 -13.87 6.29 -3.44
N ARG A 23 -13.26 5.39 -4.21
CA ARG A 23 -13.95 4.36 -5.02
C ARG A 23 -14.55 3.27 -4.13
N ARG A 24 -13.76 2.74 -3.21
CA ARG A 24 -14.20 1.74 -2.21
C ARG A 24 -15.33 2.28 -1.32
N ALA A 25 -15.20 3.52 -0.84
CA ALA A 25 -16.17 4.15 0.04
C ALA A 25 -17.58 4.32 -0.58
N ARG A 26 -17.69 4.31 -1.92
CA ARG A 26 -18.98 4.32 -2.64
C ARG A 26 -19.42 2.94 -3.14
N GLY A 27 -18.79 1.88 -2.64
CA GLY A 27 -19.18 0.48 -2.90
C GLY A 27 -18.55 -0.17 -4.13
N LEU A 28 -17.50 0.42 -4.72
CA LEU A 28 -16.79 -0.23 -5.83
C LEU A 28 -15.73 -1.20 -5.29
N LYS A 29 -15.70 -2.41 -5.85
CA LYS A 29 -14.58 -3.33 -5.73
C LYS A 29 -13.36 -2.76 -6.45
N LEU A 30 -12.20 -2.78 -5.79
CA LEU A 30 -10.97 -2.23 -6.34
C LEU A 30 -10.37 -3.13 -7.42
N ASN A 31 -9.82 -2.51 -8.46
CA ASN A 31 -9.01 -3.20 -9.45
C ASN A 31 -7.53 -3.32 -9.00
N TYR A 32 -6.70 -3.96 -9.84
CA TYR A 32 -5.28 -4.18 -9.56
C TYR A 32 -4.50 -2.91 -9.13
N PRO A 33 -4.42 -1.84 -9.94
CA PRO A 33 -3.60 -0.68 -9.56
C PRO A 33 -4.16 0.07 -8.33
N GLU A 34 -5.48 0.05 -8.13
CA GLU A 34 -6.10 0.64 -6.94
C GLU A 34 -5.73 -0.12 -5.66
N ALA A 35 -5.76 -1.46 -5.71
CA ALA A 35 -5.38 -2.30 -4.58
C ALA A 35 -3.89 -2.11 -4.22
N VAL A 36 -3.00 -2.14 -5.21
CA VAL A 36 -1.56 -1.91 -5.01
C VAL A 36 -1.29 -0.53 -4.43
N ALA A 37 -1.92 0.53 -4.97
CA ALA A 37 -1.73 1.89 -4.48
C ALA A 37 -2.18 2.03 -3.02
N LEU A 38 -3.35 1.48 -2.68
CA LEU A 38 -3.89 1.54 -1.32
C LEU A 38 -3.00 0.77 -0.34
N LEU A 39 -2.59 -0.46 -0.67
CA LEU A 39 -1.65 -1.25 0.13
C LEU A 39 -0.33 -0.51 0.37
N ALA A 40 0.27 0.02 -0.70
CA ALA A 40 1.52 0.76 -0.62
C ALA A 40 1.41 2.00 0.26
N ALA A 41 0.31 2.76 0.16
CA ALA A 41 0.08 3.92 1.00
C ALA A 41 -0.07 3.56 2.48
N GLU A 42 -0.85 2.53 2.82
CA GLU A 42 -1.00 2.08 4.21
C GLU A 42 0.34 1.61 4.81
N MET A 43 1.16 0.90 4.03
CA MET A 43 2.50 0.49 4.46
C MET A 43 3.45 1.68 4.68
N MET A 44 3.41 2.69 3.81
CA MET A 44 4.23 3.90 3.95
C MET A 44 3.83 4.72 5.19
N GLU A 45 2.52 4.87 5.45
CA GLU A 45 2.04 5.58 6.64
C GLU A 45 2.37 4.81 7.92
N ALA A 46 2.26 3.47 7.91
CA ALA A 46 2.69 2.65 9.04
C ALA A 46 4.18 2.79 9.36
N ALA A 47 5.04 2.91 8.34
CA ALA A 47 6.46 3.21 8.55
C ALA A 47 6.64 4.62 9.13
N ARG A 48 5.85 5.60 8.67
CA ARG A 48 5.86 6.97 9.20
C ARG A 48 5.42 7.03 10.66
N ASP A 49 4.49 6.17 11.08
CA ASP A 49 4.03 6.00 12.46
C ASP A 49 5.07 5.33 13.36
N GLY A 50 6.20 4.88 12.80
CA GLY A 50 7.29 4.26 13.54
C GLY A 50 7.10 2.77 13.79
N ARG A 51 6.17 2.11 13.08
CA ARG A 51 6.06 0.65 13.13
C ARG A 51 7.32 0.00 12.56
N SER A 52 7.67 -1.15 13.11
CA SER A 52 8.75 -1.99 12.62
C SER A 52 8.41 -2.63 11.26
N VAL A 53 9.44 -3.06 10.52
CA VAL A 53 9.26 -3.81 9.27
C VAL A 53 8.36 -5.04 9.46
N ALA A 54 8.55 -5.79 10.55
CA ALA A 54 7.76 -6.99 10.83
C ALA A 54 6.28 -6.68 11.10
N GLU A 55 5.98 -5.58 11.81
CA GLU A 55 4.60 -5.14 12.02
C GLU A 55 3.94 -4.73 10.71
N ILE A 56 4.66 -4.07 9.81
CA ILE A 56 4.14 -3.67 8.49
C ILE A 56 3.92 -4.89 7.60
N MET A 57 4.82 -5.88 7.63
CA MET A 57 4.62 -7.15 6.92
C MET A 57 3.33 -7.84 7.34
N THR A 58 3.01 -7.79 8.63
CA THR A 58 1.77 -8.35 9.18
C THR A 58 0.56 -7.49 8.79
N LEU A 59 0.64 -6.17 9.01
CA LEU A 59 -0.41 -5.20 8.69
C LEU A 59 -0.81 -5.27 7.22
N GLY A 60 0.15 -5.34 6.30
CA GLY A 60 -0.10 -5.37 4.86
C GLY A 60 -1.02 -6.49 4.41
N THR A 61 -1.10 -7.60 5.15
CA THR A 61 -2.00 -8.73 4.89
C THR A 61 -3.43 -8.55 5.42
N THR A 62 -3.72 -7.43 6.09
CA THR A 62 -5.00 -7.14 6.75
C THR A 62 -5.73 -5.93 6.17
N VAL A 63 -5.10 -5.20 5.25
CA VAL A 63 -5.62 -3.92 4.71
C VAL A 63 -6.79 -4.13 3.75
N LEU A 64 -6.71 -5.17 2.90
CA LEU A 64 -7.72 -5.53 1.91
C LEU A 64 -8.05 -7.00 2.03
N THR A 65 -9.33 -7.32 1.91
CA THR A 65 -9.82 -8.69 1.77
C THR A 65 -10.22 -8.97 0.32
N ARG A 66 -10.45 -10.24 -0.02
CA ARG A 66 -11.04 -10.64 -1.31
C ARG A 66 -12.35 -9.92 -1.66
N ASP A 67 -13.13 -9.52 -0.66
CA ASP A 67 -14.40 -8.83 -0.88
C ASP A 67 -14.22 -7.37 -1.32
N ASP A 68 -13.08 -6.77 -0.97
CA ASP A 68 -12.76 -5.38 -1.32
C ASP A 68 -12.31 -5.22 -2.79
N VAL A 69 -11.97 -6.32 -3.45
CA VAL A 69 -11.34 -6.30 -4.78
C VAL A 69 -12.13 -7.10 -5.81
N MET A 70 -11.86 -6.81 -7.09
CA MET A 70 -12.41 -7.56 -8.22
C MET A 70 -11.88 -8.99 -8.27
N GLU A 71 -12.62 -9.89 -8.92
CA GLU A 71 -12.21 -11.27 -9.14
C GLU A 71 -10.83 -11.35 -9.84
N GLY A 72 -9.97 -12.26 -9.39
CA GLY A 72 -8.62 -12.47 -9.92
C GLY A 72 -7.56 -11.48 -9.39
N VAL A 73 -7.95 -10.34 -8.81
CA VAL A 73 -6.99 -9.37 -8.26
C VAL A 73 -6.13 -9.95 -7.12
N PRO A 74 -6.66 -10.74 -6.16
CA PRO A 74 -5.84 -11.36 -5.12
C PRO A 74 -4.72 -12.23 -5.69
N GLU A 75 -5.02 -13.03 -6.72
CA GLU A 75 -4.06 -13.93 -7.37
C GLU A 75 -3.02 -13.18 -8.21
N MET A 76 -3.37 -12.00 -8.74
CA MET A 76 -2.46 -11.15 -9.50
C MET A 76 -1.43 -10.44 -8.61
N ILE A 77 -1.77 -10.16 -7.35
CA ILE A 77 -0.91 -9.42 -6.42
C ILE A 77 -0.24 -10.43 -5.48
N GLN A 78 0.83 -11.08 -5.97
CA GLN A 78 1.61 -12.04 -5.18
C GLN A 78 2.42 -11.36 -4.08
N GLU A 79 2.89 -10.14 -4.35
CA GLU A 79 3.57 -9.32 -3.37
C GLU A 79 3.42 -7.83 -3.66
N VAL A 80 3.56 -7.03 -2.61
CA VAL A 80 3.71 -5.58 -2.71
C VAL A 80 4.99 -5.19 -2.00
N GLN A 81 5.82 -4.41 -2.70
CA GLN A 81 7.08 -3.89 -2.19
C GLN A 81 7.04 -2.37 -2.12
N ILE A 82 7.50 -1.84 -0.99
CA ILE A 82 7.68 -0.40 -0.81
C ILE A 82 9.00 -0.12 -0.12
N GLU A 83 9.61 1.01 -0.46
CA GLU A 83 10.70 1.57 0.32
C GLU A 83 10.19 2.75 1.12
N ALA A 84 10.24 2.68 2.44
CA ALA A 84 9.79 3.74 3.34
C ALA A 84 10.90 4.19 4.29
N THR A 85 10.77 5.42 4.78
CA THR A 85 11.72 6.02 5.73
C THR A 85 11.22 5.73 7.14
N PHE A 86 11.95 4.88 7.86
CA PHE A 86 11.72 4.56 9.27
C PHE A 86 12.53 5.50 10.17
N PRO A 87 12.26 5.53 11.49
CA PRO A 87 13.08 6.28 12.44
C PRO A 87 14.58 5.95 12.39
N ASP A 88 14.93 4.73 11.96
CA ASP A 88 16.30 4.23 11.86
C ASP A 88 16.81 4.11 10.41
N GLY A 89 16.12 4.73 9.44
CA GLY A 89 16.56 4.86 8.06
C GLY A 89 15.61 4.24 7.02
N THR A 90 15.98 4.34 5.75
CA THR A 90 15.17 3.82 4.65
C THR A 90 15.32 2.31 4.53
N LYS A 91 14.19 1.60 4.46
CA LYS A 91 14.16 0.13 4.32
C LYS A 91 13.16 -0.30 3.25
N LEU A 92 13.49 -1.40 2.56
CA LEU A 92 12.57 -2.12 1.68
C LEU A 92 11.70 -3.06 2.54
N VAL A 93 10.39 -2.98 2.35
CA VAL A 93 9.42 -3.89 2.96
C VAL A 93 8.72 -4.66 1.85
N THR A 94 8.63 -5.98 2.00
CA THR A 94 7.90 -6.86 1.09
C THR A 94 6.78 -7.54 1.87
N VAL A 95 5.55 -7.45 1.37
CA VAL A 95 4.41 -8.21 1.87
C VAL A 95 4.01 -9.21 0.81
N HIS A 96 4.07 -10.49 1.15
CA HIS A 96 3.59 -11.58 0.29
C HIS A 96 2.11 -11.87 0.57
N ASP A 97 1.37 -12.24 -0.48
CA ASP A 97 -0.05 -12.54 -0.46
C ASP A 97 -0.86 -11.53 0.38
N PRO A 98 -0.79 -10.22 0.04
CA PRO A 98 -1.38 -9.14 0.85
C PRO A 98 -2.91 -9.19 0.90
N ILE A 99 -3.56 -9.92 -0.02
CA ILE A 99 -5.02 -10.03 -0.10
C ILE A 99 -5.39 -11.51 0.06
N ARG A 100 -5.99 -11.84 1.21
CA ARG A 100 -6.39 -13.22 1.56
C ARG A 100 -7.88 -13.45 1.41
#